data_AF-A0A661WMK7-F1
#
_entry.id   AF-A0A661WMK7-F1
#
_cell.length_a   1.000
_cell.length_b   1.000
_cell.length_c   1.000
_cell.angle_alpha   90.00
_cell.angle_beta   90.00
_cell.angle_gamma   90.00
#
_symmetry.space_group_name_H-M   'P 1'
#
loop_
_entity.id
_entity.type
_entity.pdbx_description
1 polymer ?
#
loop_
_entity_poly.entity_id
_entity_poly.type
_entity_poly.pdbx_seq_one_letter_code
_entity_poly.pdbx_strand_id
1 'polypeptide(L)'
;MKINISILLGMYFCSCFAVNALTINHVQGNPSFFATITSQEVQNAKNKLYIAYGHTSHGSQLTTGMSGLVGFINGGGLGMSRPTNFFEWNHGGTGGALDLHDYAMGGDCGYYPQWVDNTISYLESSANSNCNVIIWSWCGQVSGKFAAGTISNEYLLPMASLETNYPTVTFVYMTGHLDHWSDDDLKAGNQMIRDFCTANNKVLYDFADIESYDPNGTYYEFANDNCDYYTASDGTLIGNWAVHYQTSHVENVDWYDCTSAHSEPLNANQKAYGAWALWTGIASIPEPCHLLFIIGNLIFVSRKKYKL
;
A
#
# COMPACT_ATOMS: atom_id res chain seq x y z
N MET A 1 -49.59 39.08 19.22
CA MET A 1 -48.21 39.15 18.71
C MET A 1 -47.83 37.74 18.26
N LYS A 2 -47.87 37.46 16.95
CA LYS A 2 -47.55 36.14 16.39
C LYS A 2 -46.03 36.07 16.19
N ILE A 3 -45.36 35.19 16.92
CA ILE A 3 -43.93 34.93 16.75
C ILE A 3 -43.80 33.90 15.62
N ASN A 4 -43.38 34.33 14.44
CA ASN A 4 -42.99 33.44 13.36
C ASN A 4 -41.57 32.94 13.65
N ILE A 5 -41.43 31.67 14.04
CA ILE A 5 -40.14 30.99 14.10
C ILE A 5 -39.91 30.37 12.71
N SER A 6 -39.16 31.08 11.87
CA SER A 6 -38.65 30.52 10.62
C SER A 6 -37.48 29.59 10.96
N ILE A 7 -37.72 28.27 10.89
CA ILE A 7 -36.64 27.27 10.97
C ILE A 7 -35.96 27.23 9.60
N LEU A 8 -34.79 27.85 9.51
CA LEU A 8 -33.92 27.75 8.34
C LEU A 8 -33.30 26.34 8.34
N LEU A 9 -33.82 25.44 7.50
CA LEU A 9 -33.24 24.11 7.32
C LEU A 9 -32.04 24.25 6.38
N GLY A 10 -30.85 24.48 6.95
CA GLY A 10 -29.60 24.47 6.19
C GLY A 10 -29.30 23.06 5.72
N MET A 11 -29.41 22.80 4.40
CA MET A 11 -28.83 21.61 3.79
C MET A 11 -27.31 21.71 3.89
N TYR A 12 -26.73 21.05 4.89
CA TYR A 12 -25.30 20.76 4.90
C TYR A 12 -25.05 19.63 3.90
N PHE A 13 -24.54 19.99 2.72
CA PHE A 13 -23.89 19.01 1.84
C PHE A 13 -22.65 18.50 2.57
N CYS A 14 -22.71 17.27 3.08
CA CYS A 14 -21.52 16.54 3.46
C CYS A 14 -20.88 16.04 2.17
N SER A 15 -19.88 16.78 1.69
CA SER A 15 -19.02 16.31 0.61
C SER A 15 -18.29 15.08 1.13
N CYS A 16 -18.69 13.89 0.71
CA CYS A 16 -17.83 12.72 0.79
C CYS A 16 -16.65 13.05 -0.14
N PHE A 17 -15.49 13.40 0.43
CA PHE A 17 -14.31 13.62 -0.39
C PHE A 17 -13.95 12.27 -0.99
N ALA A 18 -14.04 12.18 -2.33
CA ALA A 18 -13.44 11.06 -3.02
C ALA A 18 -11.95 11.05 -2.67
N VAL A 19 -11.44 9.91 -2.21
CA VAL A 19 -10.00 9.69 -2.11
C VAL A 19 -9.43 9.96 -3.50
N ASN A 20 -8.52 10.92 -3.63
CA ASN A 20 -7.77 11.08 -4.87
C ASN A 20 -6.96 9.79 -5.08
N ALA A 21 -6.89 9.30 -6.32
CA ALA A 21 -6.05 8.16 -6.64
C ALA A 21 -4.63 8.38 -6.06
N LEU A 22 -4.14 7.41 -5.31
CA LEU A 22 -2.79 7.42 -4.75
C LEU A 22 -2.06 6.22 -5.34
N THR A 23 -1.12 6.48 -6.26
CA THR A 23 -0.27 5.45 -6.84
C THR A 23 1.15 5.62 -6.33
N ILE A 24 1.71 4.54 -5.81
CA ILE A 24 3.10 4.43 -5.36
C ILE A 24 3.81 3.54 -6.35
N ASN A 25 4.72 4.10 -7.13
CA ASN A 25 5.43 3.41 -8.19
C ASN A 25 6.95 3.70 -8.09
N HIS A 26 7.75 3.44 -9.11
CA HIS A 26 9.21 3.69 -9.08
C HIS A 26 9.58 5.13 -8.70
N VAL A 27 8.71 6.11 -8.97
CA VAL A 27 8.95 7.51 -8.57
C VAL A 27 8.98 7.61 -7.05
N GLN A 28 8.00 7.03 -6.35
CA GLN A 28 7.95 7.03 -4.89
C GLN A 28 8.90 6.01 -4.26
N GLY A 29 9.22 4.93 -4.98
CA GLY A 29 10.25 3.96 -4.62
C GLY A 29 11.68 4.48 -4.80
N ASN A 30 11.88 5.67 -5.34
CA ASN A 30 13.19 6.24 -5.58
C ASN A 30 13.76 6.91 -4.29
N PRO A 31 15.06 6.74 -3.98
CA PRO A 31 15.68 7.38 -2.81
C PRO A 31 15.58 8.92 -2.83
N SER A 32 15.58 9.54 -4.01
CA SER A 32 15.44 11.00 -4.12
C SER A 32 14.05 11.50 -3.70
N PHE A 33 12.98 10.77 -4.04
CA PHE A 33 11.64 11.07 -3.55
C PHE A 33 11.53 10.80 -2.06
N PHE A 34 12.00 9.64 -1.61
CA PHE A 34 11.97 9.25 -0.19
C PHE A 34 12.64 10.29 0.72
N ALA A 35 13.77 10.85 0.29
CA ALA A 35 14.47 11.90 1.03
C ALA A 35 13.64 13.18 1.25
N THR A 36 12.61 13.41 0.43
CA THR A 36 11.69 14.56 0.56
C THR A 36 10.62 14.38 1.64
N ILE A 37 10.37 13.15 2.10
CA ILE A 37 9.34 12.87 3.12
C ILE A 37 9.68 13.64 4.41
N THR A 38 8.77 14.50 4.83
CA THR A 38 8.97 15.42 5.95
C THR A 38 8.77 14.74 7.30
N SER A 39 9.28 15.37 8.37
CA SER A 39 9.05 14.87 9.72
C SER A 39 7.58 14.85 10.12
N GLN A 40 6.80 15.82 9.65
CA GLN A 40 5.38 15.90 9.95
C GLN A 40 4.59 14.77 9.27
N GLU A 41 4.94 14.42 8.04
CA GLU A 41 4.28 13.33 7.29
C GLU A 41 4.49 11.98 7.97
N VAL A 42 5.73 11.66 8.38
CA VAL A 42 6.03 10.42 9.11
C VAL A 42 5.27 10.38 10.45
N GLN A 43 5.26 11.48 11.19
CA GLN A 43 4.53 11.53 12.46
C GLN A 43 3.02 11.42 12.26
N ASN A 44 2.47 11.99 11.19
CA ASN A 44 1.06 11.82 10.84
C ASN A 44 0.74 10.35 10.54
N ALA A 45 1.60 9.65 9.79
CA ALA A 45 1.42 8.22 9.51
C ALA A 45 1.44 7.39 10.81
N LYS A 46 2.45 7.59 11.65
CA LYS A 46 2.60 6.90 12.94
C LYS A 46 1.42 7.12 13.89
N ASN A 47 0.84 8.32 13.90
CA ASN A 47 -0.28 8.66 14.78
C ASN A 47 -1.64 8.16 14.28
N LYS A 48 -1.80 7.96 12.97
CA LYS A 48 -3.10 7.70 12.35
C LYS A 48 -3.27 6.26 11.91
N LEU A 49 -2.22 5.59 11.49
CA LEU A 49 -2.35 4.33 10.76
C LEU A 49 -2.18 3.13 11.68
N TYR A 50 -3.08 2.17 11.49
CA TYR A 50 -3.07 0.84 12.07
C TYR A 50 -3.22 -0.15 10.93
N ILE A 51 -2.08 -0.70 10.49
CA ILE A 51 -1.95 -1.39 9.21
C ILE A 51 -1.94 -2.89 9.45
N ALA A 52 -2.73 -3.64 8.69
CA ALA A 52 -2.61 -5.09 8.60
C ALA A 52 -2.08 -5.49 7.23
N TYR A 53 -1.01 -6.29 7.22
CA TYR A 53 -0.37 -6.74 5.99
C TYR A 53 -0.41 -8.27 5.87
N GLY A 54 -1.04 -8.76 4.79
CA GLY A 54 -1.09 -10.18 4.44
C GLY A 54 -0.19 -10.47 3.25
N HIS A 55 0.75 -11.40 3.40
CA HIS A 55 1.65 -11.79 2.34
C HIS A 55 2.36 -13.13 2.63
N THR A 56 3.01 -13.64 1.59
CA THR A 56 3.99 -14.73 1.67
C THR A 56 5.38 -14.21 1.26
N SER A 57 6.14 -14.97 0.46
CA SER A 57 7.58 -14.73 0.28
C SER A 57 7.90 -13.40 -0.41
N HIS A 58 7.42 -13.12 -1.61
CA HIS A 58 7.72 -11.86 -2.31
C HIS A 58 7.28 -10.62 -1.54
N GLY A 59 6.10 -10.65 -0.91
CA GLY A 59 5.62 -9.51 -0.11
C GLY A 59 6.51 -9.19 1.09
N SER A 60 7.26 -10.17 1.64
CA SER A 60 8.16 -9.92 2.77
C SER A 60 9.26 -8.90 2.45
N GLN A 61 9.59 -8.69 1.16
CA GLN A 61 10.57 -7.68 0.73
C GLN A 61 10.21 -6.27 1.21
N LEU A 62 8.91 -5.96 1.35
CA LEU A 62 8.45 -4.67 1.86
C LEU A 62 8.89 -4.48 3.32
N THR A 63 8.60 -5.44 4.20
CA THR A 63 8.87 -5.33 5.63
C THR A 63 10.32 -5.63 6.00
N THR A 64 11.01 -6.52 5.28
CA THR A 64 12.47 -6.71 5.45
C THR A 64 13.24 -5.47 5.00
N GLY A 65 12.86 -4.87 3.87
CA GLY A 65 13.39 -3.60 3.41
C GLY A 65 13.17 -2.49 4.43
N MET A 66 11.94 -2.34 4.95
CA MET A 66 11.63 -1.36 6.00
C MET A 66 12.40 -1.61 7.29
N SER A 67 12.72 -2.86 7.63
CA SER A 67 13.53 -3.18 8.82
C SER A 67 14.98 -2.73 8.64
N GLY A 68 15.60 -3.03 7.48
CA GLY A 68 16.96 -2.58 7.16
C GLY A 68 17.08 -1.05 7.09
N LEU A 69 16.02 -0.39 6.61
CA LEU A 69 15.94 1.07 6.49
C LEU A 69 16.21 1.79 7.81
N VAL A 70 15.76 1.24 8.94
CA VAL A 70 15.94 1.83 10.26
C VAL A 70 17.42 1.98 10.58
N GLY A 71 18.20 0.91 10.40
CA GLY A 71 19.64 0.91 10.61
C GLY A 71 20.37 1.84 9.63
N PHE A 72 19.99 1.77 8.36
CA PHE A 72 20.56 2.60 7.30
C PHE A 72 20.41 4.10 7.59
N ILE A 73 19.21 4.57 7.93
CA ILE A 73 18.97 5.99 8.24
C ILE A 73 19.57 6.39 9.59
N ASN A 74 19.57 5.51 10.59
CA ASN A 74 20.31 5.76 11.83
C ASN A 74 21.81 5.98 11.58
N GLY A 75 22.38 5.30 10.58
CA GLY A 75 23.76 5.45 10.13
C GLY A 75 24.02 6.67 9.23
N GLY A 76 23.00 7.45 8.89
CA GLY A 76 23.13 8.61 8.00
C GLY A 76 23.02 8.29 6.51
N GLY A 77 22.45 7.14 6.16
CA GLY A 77 22.15 6.74 4.77
C GLY A 77 21.42 7.84 3.99
N LEU A 78 21.72 7.92 2.69
CA LEU A 78 21.29 8.98 1.77
C LEU A 78 21.73 10.39 2.21
N GLY A 79 22.70 10.50 3.12
CA GLY A 79 23.08 11.76 3.76
C GLY A 79 21.98 12.35 4.64
N MET A 80 20.96 11.57 5.00
CA MET A 80 19.84 12.04 5.79
C MET A 80 20.24 12.14 7.27
N SER A 81 19.92 13.28 7.89
CA SER A 81 20.01 13.43 9.34
C SER A 81 18.62 13.37 9.95
N ARG A 82 18.31 12.27 10.64
CA ARG A 82 17.03 12.04 11.32
C ARG A 82 17.27 11.59 12.77
N PRO A 83 16.29 11.78 13.67
CA PRO A 83 16.34 11.16 14.99
C PRO A 83 16.55 9.64 14.90
N THR A 84 17.12 9.04 15.94
CA THR A 84 17.22 7.57 16.01
C THR A 84 15.85 6.94 15.89
N ASN A 85 15.75 5.84 15.14
CA ASN A 85 14.54 5.06 14.92
C ASN A 85 13.40 5.85 14.26
N PHE A 86 13.76 6.85 13.46
CA PHE A 86 12.79 7.73 12.82
C PHE A 86 11.75 6.98 11.97
N PHE A 87 12.20 5.94 11.26
CA PHE A 87 11.40 5.05 10.42
C PHE A 87 11.13 3.68 11.08
N GLU A 88 11.20 3.59 12.41
CA GLU A 88 10.86 2.35 13.11
C GLU A 88 9.37 2.02 12.97
N TRP A 89 9.08 0.73 12.87
CA TRP A 89 7.75 0.13 12.76
C TRP A 89 7.70 -1.13 13.63
N ASN A 90 6.53 -1.44 14.17
CA ASN A 90 6.24 -2.70 14.86
C ASN A 90 4.73 -2.89 15.01
N HIS A 91 4.29 -4.10 15.35
CA HIS A 91 2.90 -4.31 15.73
C HIS A 91 2.60 -3.62 17.07
N GLY A 92 1.60 -2.73 17.06
CA GLY A 92 1.15 -1.95 18.21
C GLY A 92 1.76 -0.54 18.30
N GLY A 93 2.61 -0.13 17.35
CA GLY A 93 3.18 1.23 17.29
C GLY A 93 3.99 1.62 18.54
N THR A 94 4.49 0.62 19.28
CA THR A 94 5.17 0.83 20.55
C THR A 94 6.45 1.64 20.37
N GLY A 95 6.79 2.49 21.34
CA GLY A 95 7.94 3.38 21.24
C GLY A 95 7.79 4.54 20.24
N GLY A 96 6.58 4.80 19.72
CA GLY A 96 6.36 5.82 18.69
C GLY A 96 6.74 5.33 17.28
N ALA A 97 6.65 4.02 17.05
CA ALA A 97 6.83 3.39 15.76
C ALA A 97 5.54 3.46 14.92
N LEU A 98 5.64 3.18 13.62
CA LEU A 98 4.46 2.93 12.79
C LEU A 98 3.81 1.61 13.23
N ASP A 99 2.49 1.60 13.44
CA ASP A 99 1.76 0.36 13.72
C ASP A 99 1.49 -0.42 12.43
N LEU A 100 2.27 -1.47 12.24
CA LEU A 100 2.14 -2.41 11.13
C LEU A 100 2.20 -3.83 11.67
N HIS A 101 1.08 -4.54 11.51
CA HIS A 101 0.95 -5.96 11.82
C HIS A 101 1.37 -6.77 10.58
N ASP A 102 2.64 -7.16 10.56
CA ASP A 102 3.23 -8.04 9.56
C ASP A 102 2.69 -9.46 9.74
N TYR A 103 2.42 -10.17 8.64
CA TYR A 103 1.70 -11.47 8.67
C TYR A 103 0.36 -11.44 9.43
N ALA A 104 -0.34 -10.30 9.43
CA ALA A 104 -1.62 -10.14 10.12
C ALA A 104 -2.66 -11.18 9.70
N MET A 105 -2.59 -11.63 8.45
CA MET A 105 -3.47 -12.62 7.85
C MET A 105 -2.63 -13.64 7.10
N GLY A 106 -3.00 -14.92 7.18
CA GLY A 106 -2.25 -16.00 6.54
C GLY A 106 -2.46 -16.05 5.03
N GLY A 107 -1.37 -16.30 4.28
CA GLY A 107 -1.39 -16.49 2.83
C GLY A 107 -1.10 -15.21 2.03
N ASP A 108 -1.51 -15.19 0.76
CA ASP A 108 -1.43 -14.05 -0.13
C ASP A 108 -2.75 -13.87 -0.92
N CYS A 109 -2.94 -12.73 -1.58
CA CYS A 109 -4.20 -12.43 -2.27
C CYS A 109 -4.45 -13.26 -3.55
N GLY A 110 -3.52 -14.15 -3.92
CA GLY A 110 -3.72 -15.12 -5.00
C GLY A 110 -4.66 -16.27 -4.65
N TYR A 111 -4.96 -16.48 -3.36
CA TYR A 111 -5.78 -17.60 -2.88
C TYR A 111 -7.20 -17.16 -2.51
N TYR A 112 -8.09 -17.13 -3.50
CA TYR A 112 -9.52 -16.84 -3.32
C TYR A 112 -10.32 -18.13 -3.03
N PRO A 113 -11.32 -18.12 -2.11
CA PRO A 113 -11.79 -16.98 -1.30
C PRO A 113 -11.00 -16.75 0.00
N GLN A 114 -9.97 -17.56 0.29
CA GLN A 114 -9.29 -17.58 1.58
C GLN A 114 -8.78 -16.21 2.03
N TRP A 115 -8.15 -15.41 1.17
CA TRP A 115 -7.63 -14.09 1.56
C TRP A 115 -8.76 -13.12 1.96
N VAL A 116 -9.93 -13.24 1.34
CA VAL A 116 -11.13 -12.44 1.67
C VAL A 116 -11.67 -12.86 3.03
N ASP A 117 -11.84 -14.16 3.25
CA ASP A 117 -12.34 -14.71 4.51
C ASP A 117 -11.40 -14.36 5.69
N ASN A 118 -10.08 -14.40 5.45
CA ASN A 118 -9.07 -13.98 6.41
C ASN A 118 -9.15 -12.48 6.72
N THR A 119 -9.39 -11.64 5.71
CA THR A 119 -9.54 -10.19 5.89
C THR A 119 -10.77 -9.86 6.74
N ILE A 120 -11.92 -10.47 6.42
CA ILE A 120 -13.16 -10.30 7.18
C ILE A 120 -12.96 -10.78 8.61
N SER A 121 -12.41 -11.98 8.81
CA SER A 121 -12.16 -12.52 10.15
C SER A 121 -11.22 -11.63 10.97
N TYR A 122 -10.20 -11.03 10.33
CA TYR A 122 -9.30 -10.09 10.96
C TYR A 122 -10.01 -8.82 11.40
N LEU A 123 -10.80 -8.19 10.53
CA LEU A 123 -11.51 -6.93 10.80
C LEU A 123 -12.67 -7.08 11.80
N GLU A 124 -13.34 -8.22 11.82
CA GLU A 124 -14.43 -8.50 12.77
C GLU A 124 -13.92 -8.86 14.19
N SER A 125 -12.62 -9.11 14.33
CA SER A 125 -12.01 -9.33 15.65
C SER A 125 -11.94 -8.02 16.44
N SER A 126 -12.49 -8.03 17.66
CA SER A 126 -12.45 -6.85 18.55
C SER A 126 -11.02 -6.39 18.88
N ALA A 127 -10.04 -7.31 18.84
CA ALA A 127 -8.63 -7.01 19.04
C ALA A 127 -8.03 -6.12 17.93
N ASN A 128 -8.66 -6.07 16.75
CA ASN A 128 -8.21 -5.34 15.58
C ASN A 128 -9.16 -4.20 15.20
N SER A 129 -10.04 -3.77 16.11
CA SER A 129 -11.07 -2.76 15.87
C SER A 129 -10.55 -1.37 15.49
N ASN A 130 -9.25 -1.12 15.69
CA ASN A 130 -8.54 0.09 15.28
C ASN A 130 -7.92 0.01 13.89
N CYS A 131 -7.84 -1.19 13.27
CA CYS A 131 -7.27 -1.36 11.94
C CYS A 131 -7.98 -0.47 10.92
N ASN A 132 -7.22 0.34 10.20
CA ASN A 132 -7.76 1.27 9.19
C ASN A 132 -7.02 1.23 7.85
N VAL A 133 -6.03 0.36 7.71
CA VAL A 133 -5.38 0.07 6.41
C VAL A 133 -5.22 -1.44 6.25
N ILE A 134 -5.70 -1.97 5.13
CA ILE A 134 -5.43 -3.35 4.71
C ILE A 134 -4.59 -3.32 3.44
N ILE A 135 -3.49 -4.05 3.45
CA ILE A 135 -2.69 -4.32 2.26
C ILE A 135 -2.47 -5.83 2.14
N TRP A 136 -2.55 -6.32 0.90
CA TRP A 136 -2.18 -7.69 0.56
C TRP A 136 -1.16 -7.69 -0.55
N SER A 137 -0.22 -8.62 -0.48
CA SER A 137 0.70 -8.89 -1.58
C SER A 137 0.26 -10.11 -2.39
N TRP A 138 0.74 -10.18 -3.63
CA TRP A 138 0.76 -11.38 -4.45
C TRP A 138 2.09 -12.10 -4.28
N CYS A 139 2.12 -13.41 -4.48
CA CYS A 139 3.40 -14.14 -4.51
C CYS A 139 3.85 -14.55 -5.90
N GLY A 140 2.94 -14.96 -6.79
CA GLY A 140 3.27 -15.40 -8.15
C GLY A 140 2.04 -15.79 -8.98
N GLN A 141 0.84 -15.43 -8.52
CA GLN A 141 -0.41 -15.91 -9.08
C GLN A 141 -0.94 -15.02 -10.21
N VAL A 142 -0.46 -13.78 -10.36
CA VAL A 142 -1.08 -12.78 -11.26
C VAL A 142 -1.14 -13.27 -12.72
N SER A 143 -0.04 -13.81 -13.27
CA SER A 143 -0.02 -14.34 -14.65
C SER A 143 -1.06 -15.46 -14.83
N GLY A 144 -1.06 -16.46 -13.95
CA GLY A 144 -2.03 -17.56 -13.98
C GLY A 144 -3.48 -17.10 -13.81
N LYS A 145 -3.73 -16.11 -12.94
CA LYS A 145 -5.06 -15.51 -12.76
C LYS A 145 -5.51 -14.73 -13.98
N PHE A 146 -4.60 -14.02 -14.65
CA PHE A 146 -4.89 -13.33 -15.89
C PHE A 146 -5.26 -14.32 -17.00
N ALA A 147 -4.43 -15.35 -17.22
CA ALA A 147 -4.68 -16.40 -18.19
C ALA A 147 -6.01 -17.13 -17.96
N ALA A 148 -6.39 -17.33 -16.70
CA ALA A 148 -7.68 -17.91 -16.32
C ALA A 148 -8.87 -16.93 -16.41
N GLY A 149 -8.63 -15.63 -16.63
CA GLY A 149 -9.67 -14.59 -16.64
C GLY A 149 -10.28 -14.29 -15.27
N THR A 150 -9.54 -14.54 -14.18
CA THR A 150 -10.06 -14.53 -12.80
C THR A 150 -9.63 -13.34 -11.95
N ILE A 151 -8.73 -12.47 -12.43
CA ILE A 151 -8.30 -11.27 -11.68
C ILE A 151 -9.51 -10.40 -11.26
N SER A 152 -10.50 -10.25 -12.14
CA SER A 152 -11.67 -9.43 -11.86
C SER A 152 -12.50 -9.97 -10.68
N ASN A 153 -12.92 -11.23 -10.75
CA ASN A 153 -13.86 -11.81 -9.77
C ASN A 153 -13.18 -12.38 -8.52
N GLU A 154 -11.88 -12.63 -8.53
CA GLU A 154 -11.14 -13.19 -7.39
C GLU A 154 -10.26 -12.16 -6.66
N TYR A 155 -10.05 -10.98 -7.24
CA TYR A 155 -9.27 -9.89 -6.62
C TYR A 155 -9.96 -8.52 -6.67
N LEU A 156 -10.22 -7.98 -7.87
CA LEU A 156 -10.66 -6.58 -8.01
C LEU A 156 -12.07 -6.34 -7.42
N LEU A 157 -13.04 -7.19 -7.76
CA LEU A 157 -14.41 -7.08 -7.25
C LEU A 157 -14.49 -7.43 -5.75
N PRO A 158 -13.80 -8.46 -5.23
CA PRO A 158 -13.72 -8.66 -3.78
C PRO A 158 -13.09 -7.49 -3.01
N MET A 159 -12.00 -6.89 -3.50
CA MET A 159 -11.42 -5.67 -2.90
C MET A 159 -12.46 -4.53 -2.84
N ALA A 160 -13.17 -4.29 -3.95
CA ALA A 160 -14.23 -3.27 -3.99
C ALA A 160 -15.42 -3.58 -3.06
N SER A 161 -15.74 -4.86 -2.88
CA SER A 161 -16.75 -5.29 -1.91
C SER A 161 -16.29 -5.03 -0.47
N LEU A 162 -15.03 -5.30 -0.14
CA LEU A 162 -14.46 -5.01 1.17
C LEU A 162 -14.44 -3.51 1.46
N GLU A 163 -14.07 -2.66 0.50
CA GLU A 163 -14.16 -1.19 0.64
C GLU A 163 -15.59 -0.73 0.94
N THR A 164 -16.58 -1.35 0.29
CA THR A 164 -18.00 -1.03 0.52
C THR A 164 -18.47 -1.45 1.92
N ASN A 165 -18.02 -2.62 2.39
CA ASN A 165 -18.43 -3.19 3.67
C ASN A 165 -17.68 -2.56 4.86
N TYR A 166 -16.46 -2.06 4.65
CA TYR A 166 -15.59 -1.45 5.65
C TYR A 166 -15.17 -0.03 5.24
N PRO A 167 -16.12 0.94 5.18
CA PRO A 167 -15.89 2.26 4.58
C PRO A 167 -14.93 3.18 5.36
N THR A 168 -14.45 2.73 6.53
CA THR A 168 -13.43 3.43 7.34
C THR A 168 -12.04 2.84 7.18
N VAL A 169 -11.90 1.77 6.38
CA VAL A 169 -10.64 1.08 6.12
C VAL A 169 -10.19 1.42 4.70
N THR A 170 -8.93 1.83 4.56
CA THR A 170 -8.29 2.01 3.27
C THR A 170 -7.76 0.66 2.79
N PHE A 171 -8.22 0.18 1.64
CA PHE A 171 -7.72 -1.03 1.01
C PHE A 171 -6.70 -0.67 -0.08
N VAL A 172 -5.46 -1.12 0.11
CA VAL A 172 -4.36 -0.89 -0.83
C VAL A 172 -4.33 -2.02 -1.84
N TYR A 173 -4.55 -1.69 -3.10
CA TYR A 173 -4.34 -2.59 -4.23
C TYR A 173 -2.84 -2.72 -4.50
N MET A 174 -2.41 -3.86 -5.04
CA MET A 174 -1.01 -4.14 -5.34
C MET A 174 -0.90 -4.90 -6.67
N THR A 175 0.10 -4.57 -7.49
CA THR A 175 0.48 -5.40 -8.66
C THR A 175 1.31 -6.61 -8.21
N GLY A 176 1.46 -7.61 -9.07
CA GLY A 176 2.39 -8.72 -8.82
C GLY A 176 3.86 -8.28 -8.84
N HIS A 177 4.77 -9.22 -8.60
CA HIS A 177 6.19 -9.04 -8.92
C HIS A 177 6.45 -9.25 -10.42
N LEU A 178 7.65 -8.95 -10.89
CA LEU A 178 8.09 -9.30 -12.24
C LEU A 178 8.40 -10.80 -12.38
N ASP A 179 8.00 -11.41 -13.49
CA ASP A 179 8.32 -12.80 -13.84
C ASP A 179 8.58 -12.83 -15.34
N HIS A 180 9.85 -12.91 -15.69
CA HIS A 180 10.30 -12.89 -17.09
C HIS A 180 9.72 -14.07 -17.88
N TRP A 181 9.49 -15.22 -17.25
CA TRP A 181 9.04 -16.43 -17.93
C TRP A 181 7.54 -16.44 -18.19
N SER A 182 6.80 -15.51 -17.59
CA SER A 182 5.37 -15.29 -17.78
C SER A 182 5.05 -13.86 -18.20
N ASP A 183 6.00 -13.17 -18.86
CA ASP A 183 6.03 -11.72 -19.05
C ASP A 183 4.74 -11.14 -19.64
N ASP A 184 4.23 -11.72 -20.73
CA ASP A 184 3.04 -11.21 -21.42
C ASP A 184 1.78 -11.22 -20.54
N ASP A 185 1.43 -12.39 -19.97
CA ASP A 185 0.25 -12.54 -19.11
C ASP A 185 0.40 -11.75 -17.82
N LEU A 186 1.61 -11.69 -17.26
CA LEU A 186 1.89 -10.93 -16.05
C LEU A 186 1.75 -9.43 -16.29
N LYS A 187 2.35 -8.88 -17.36
CA LYS A 187 2.22 -7.47 -17.72
C LYS A 187 0.77 -7.11 -17.97
N ALA A 188 0.02 -7.95 -18.68
CA ALA A 188 -1.39 -7.73 -18.93
C ALA A 188 -2.23 -7.79 -17.64
N GLY A 189 -1.96 -8.73 -16.74
CA GLY A 189 -2.60 -8.81 -15.42
C GLY A 189 -2.31 -7.61 -14.53
N ASN A 190 -1.05 -7.17 -14.47
CA ASN A 190 -0.66 -5.97 -13.74
C ASN A 190 -1.30 -4.71 -14.34
N GLN A 191 -1.37 -4.62 -15.67
CA GLN A 191 -2.06 -3.51 -16.34
C GLN A 191 -3.55 -3.50 -16.01
N MET A 192 -4.22 -4.66 -15.96
CA MET A 192 -5.62 -4.74 -15.56
C MET A 192 -5.85 -4.20 -14.13
N ILE A 193 -4.93 -4.46 -13.20
CA ILE A 193 -4.98 -3.92 -11.83
C ILE A 193 -4.78 -2.40 -11.85
N ARG A 194 -3.77 -1.90 -12.59
CA ARG A 194 -3.50 -0.45 -12.73
C ARG A 194 -4.68 0.31 -13.31
N ASP A 195 -5.29 -0.23 -14.37
CA ASP A 195 -6.44 0.37 -15.06
C ASP A 195 -7.64 0.45 -14.11
N PHE A 196 -7.90 -0.62 -13.36
CA PHE A 196 -8.97 -0.63 -12.36
C PHE A 196 -8.73 0.43 -11.28
N CYS A 197 -7.50 0.54 -10.77
CA CYS A 197 -7.17 1.52 -9.74
C CYS A 197 -7.33 2.96 -10.24
N THR A 198 -6.83 3.23 -11.46
CA THR A 198 -6.94 4.55 -12.10
C THR A 198 -8.40 4.92 -12.37
N ALA A 199 -9.18 4.00 -12.94
CA ALA A 199 -10.58 4.25 -13.28
C ALA A 199 -11.48 4.46 -12.04
N ASN A 200 -11.10 3.91 -10.89
CA ASN A 200 -11.93 3.93 -9.67
C ASN A 200 -11.28 4.70 -8.51
N ASN A 201 -10.26 5.52 -8.77
CA ASN A 201 -9.53 6.33 -7.78
C ASN A 201 -9.05 5.53 -6.55
N LYS A 202 -8.42 4.38 -6.79
CA LYS A 202 -7.92 3.51 -5.72
C LYS A 202 -6.54 3.91 -5.22
N VAL A 203 -6.19 3.39 -4.06
CA VAL A 203 -4.81 3.40 -3.56
C VAL A 203 -4.08 2.18 -4.12
N LEU A 204 -2.99 2.39 -4.85
CA LEU A 204 -2.20 1.37 -5.51
C LEU A 204 -0.74 1.42 -5.05
N TYR A 205 -0.23 0.28 -4.62
CA TYR A 205 1.19 0.02 -4.46
C TYR A 205 1.69 -0.80 -5.65
N ASP A 206 2.34 -0.16 -6.61
CA ASP A 206 2.76 -0.78 -7.87
C ASP A 206 4.10 -1.49 -7.74
N PHE A 207 4.05 -2.68 -7.14
CA PHE A 207 5.19 -3.55 -6.85
C PHE A 207 6.01 -3.87 -8.12
N ALA A 208 5.34 -4.23 -9.21
CA ALA A 208 5.98 -4.52 -10.50
C ALA A 208 6.65 -3.28 -11.11
N ASP A 209 6.04 -2.10 -10.99
CA ASP A 209 6.64 -0.88 -11.53
C ASP A 209 7.90 -0.50 -10.74
N ILE A 210 7.88 -0.54 -9.41
CA ILE A 210 9.08 -0.31 -8.59
C ILE A 210 10.22 -1.26 -9.00
N GLU A 211 9.91 -2.52 -9.25
CA GLU A 211 10.88 -3.56 -9.62
C GLU A 211 11.39 -3.46 -11.07
N SER A 212 10.75 -2.64 -11.91
CA SER A 212 11.13 -2.46 -13.31
C SER A 212 12.18 -1.35 -13.52
N TYR A 213 12.57 -0.63 -12.47
CA TYR A 213 13.49 0.51 -12.57
C TYR A 213 14.65 0.42 -11.57
N ASP A 214 15.83 0.86 -12.01
CA ASP A 214 16.93 1.16 -11.08
C ASP A 214 16.71 2.53 -10.39
N PRO A 215 17.48 2.84 -9.33
CA PRO A 215 17.40 4.14 -8.67
C PRO A 215 17.81 5.35 -9.54
N ASN A 216 18.42 5.15 -10.71
CA ASN A 216 18.70 6.22 -11.68
C ASN A 216 17.51 6.49 -12.62
N GLY A 217 16.45 5.69 -12.54
CA GLY A 217 15.28 5.78 -13.40
C GLY A 217 15.44 5.04 -14.74
N THR A 218 16.41 4.14 -14.87
CA THR A 218 16.54 3.27 -16.04
C THR A 218 15.48 2.18 -15.98
N TYR A 219 14.66 2.09 -17.04
CA TYR A 219 13.65 1.04 -17.19
C TYR A 219 14.24 -0.25 -17.76
N TYR A 220 13.85 -1.39 -17.20
CA TYR A 220 14.22 -2.72 -17.65
C TYR A 220 13.00 -3.50 -18.12
N GLU A 221 12.72 -3.42 -19.44
CA GLU A 221 11.51 -3.98 -20.04
C GLU A 221 11.34 -5.48 -19.85
N PHE A 222 12.44 -6.24 -19.88
CA PHE A 222 12.45 -7.70 -19.71
C PHE A 222 13.25 -8.06 -18.47
N ALA A 223 12.84 -7.54 -17.31
CA ALA A 223 13.40 -7.90 -16.02
C ALA A 223 12.62 -9.05 -15.35
N ASN A 224 13.31 -9.77 -14.48
CA ASN A 224 12.76 -10.82 -13.62
C ASN A 224 12.77 -10.37 -12.14
N ASP A 225 12.05 -11.07 -11.26
CA ASP A 225 11.97 -10.75 -9.82
C ASP A 225 13.33 -10.77 -9.10
N ASN A 226 14.26 -11.59 -9.59
CA ASN A 226 15.63 -11.62 -9.10
C ASN A 226 16.51 -10.46 -9.57
N CYS A 227 15.94 -9.44 -10.23
CA CYS A 227 16.62 -8.29 -10.82
C CYS A 227 17.50 -8.61 -12.06
N ASP A 228 17.45 -9.84 -12.56
CA ASP A 228 18.05 -10.17 -13.86
C ASP A 228 17.27 -9.49 -14.98
N TYR A 229 17.94 -9.13 -16.08
CA TYR A 229 17.30 -8.55 -17.25
C TYR A 229 17.86 -9.13 -18.56
N TYR A 230 16.98 -9.18 -19.57
CA TYR A 230 17.17 -9.94 -20.81
C TYR A 230 17.03 -9.04 -22.04
N THR A 231 17.50 -9.51 -23.20
CA THR A 231 17.44 -8.74 -24.47
C THR A 231 16.05 -8.64 -25.08
N ALA A 232 15.16 -9.58 -24.74
CA ALA A 232 13.81 -9.76 -25.25
C ALA A 232 13.06 -10.73 -24.32
N SER A 233 11.75 -10.95 -24.51
CA SER A 233 10.96 -11.90 -23.72
C SER A 233 11.42 -13.36 -23.83
N ASP A 234 12.07 -13.74 -24.93
CA ASP A 234 12.74 -15.04 -25.14
C ASP A 234 14.27 -14.89 -25.24
N GLY A 235 14.77 -13.75 -24.75
CA GLY A 235 16.13 -13.29 -24.98
C GLY A 235 17.18 -13.92 -24.08
N THR A 236 18.43 -13.55 -24.32
CA THR A 236 19.55 -13.96 -23.47
C THR A 236 19.70 -13.04 -22.27
N LEU A 237 20.11 -13.60 -21.13
CA LEU A 237 20.48 -12.83 -19.94
C LEU A 237 21.58 -11.81 -20.28
N ILE A 238 21.34 -10.54 -19.95
CA ILE A 238 22.32 -9.46 -20.09
C ILE A 238 23.09 -9.25 -18.79
N GLY A 239 22.39 -9.25 -17.66
CA GLY A 239 22.98 -9.01 -16.35
C GLY A 239 21.92 -8.85 -15.27
N ASN A 240 22.33 -8.25 -14.15
CA ASN A 240 21.46 -7.99 -13.01
C ASN A 240 21.55 -6.51 -12.62
N TRP A 241 20.46 -5.76 -12.78
CA TRP A 241 20.49 -4.30 -12.66
C TRP A 241 20.80 -3.85 -11.23
N ALA A 242 20.32 -4.60 -10.24
CA ALA A 242 20.54 -4.28 -8.84
C ALA A 242 22.01 -4.49 -8.46
N VAL A 243 22.61 -5.62 -8.87
CA VAL A 243 24.03 -5.89 -8.63
C VAL A 243 24.93 -4.85 -9.29
N HIS A 244 24.59 -4.40 -10.51
CA HIS A 244 25.34 -3.33 -11.18
C HIS A 244 25.28 -2.02 -10.41
N TYR A 245 24.10 -1.64 -9.91
CA TYR A 245 23.95 -0.45 -9.09
C TYR A 245 24.75 -0.59 -7.78
N GLN A 246 24.59 -1.70 -7.06
CA GLN A 246 25.30 -1.97 -5.80
C GLN A 246 26.82 -1.94 -5.95
N THR A 247 27.35 -2.46 -7.06
CA THR A 247 28.79 -2.48 -7.35
C THR A 247 29.34 -1.08 -7.68
N SER A 248 28.51 -0.20 -8.22
CA SER A 248 28.89 1.17 -8.60
C SER A 248 28.64 2.22 -7.53
N HIS A 249 28.01 1.84 -6.41
CA HIS A 249 27.59 2.73 -5.32
C HIS A 249 28.08 2.21 -3.96
N VAL A 250 28.04 3.06 -2.94
CA VAL A 250 28.59 2.76 -1.62
C VAL A 250 27.49 2.23 -0.70
N GLU A 251 27.66 1.00 -0.21
CA GLU A 251 26.78 0.42 0.80
C GLU A 251 26.81 1.27 2.09
N ASN A 252 25.67 1.38 2.76
CA ASN A 252 25.40 2.24 3.91
C ASN A 252 25.48 3.74 3.63
N VAL A 253 25.65 4.14 2.36
CA VAL A 253 25.51 5.52 1.90
C VAL A 253 24.38 5.64 0.89
N ASP A 254 24.45 4.90 -0.21
CA ASP A 254 23.50 4.99 -1.32
C ASP A 254 22.41 3.90 -1.24
N TRP A 255 22.76 2.76 -0.65
CA TRP A 255 21.89 1.61 -0.46
C TRP A 255 22.31 0.84 0.80
N TYR A 256 21.52 -0.13 1.24
CA TYR A 256 21.85 -0.99 2.39
C TYR A 256 21.54 -2.46 2.09
N ASP A 257 22.30 -3.35 2.73
CA ASP A 257 22.02 -4.78 2.68
C ASP A 257 20.81 -5.15 3.56
N CYS A 258 19.96 -6.04 3.05
CA CYS A 258 18.83 -6.62 3.75
C CYS A 258 18.38 -7.91 3.06
N THR A 259 17.70 -8.78 3.80
CA THR A 259 17.06 -9.96 3.19
C THR A 259 16.02 -9.51 2.18
N SER A 260 16.07 -10.07 0.98
CA SER A 260 15.11 -9.82 -0.10
C SER A 260 14.73 -11.15 -0.72
N ALA A 261 13.50 -11.63 -0.46
CA ALA A 261 13.09 -12.95 -0.92
C ALA A 261 13.05 -12.98 -2.47
N HIS A 262 13.77 -13.93 -3.07
CA HIS A 262 13.88 -14.10 -4.54
C HIS A 262 14.47 -12.91 -5.30
N SER A 263 15.05 -11.93 -4.60
CA SER A 263 15.47 -10.67 -5.20
C SER A 263 16.75 -10.14 -4.56
N GLU A 264 17.25 -9.04 -5.08
CA GLU A 264 18.42 -8.36 -4.53
C GLU A 264 18.02 -7.35 -3.44
N PRO A 265 18.90 -7.06 -2.47
CA PRO A 265 18.63 -6.09 -1.39
C PRO A 265 18.15 -4.73 -1.89
N LEU A 266 18.74 -4.23 -2.98
CA LEU A 266 18.39 -2.92 -3.53
C LEU A 266 16.91 -2.80 -3.92
N ASN A 267 16.30 -3.87 -4.42
CA ASN A 267 14.90 -3.88 -4.79
C ASN A 267 13.99 -3.78 -3.54
N ALA A 268 14.34 -4.48 -2.46
CA ALA A 268 13.68 -4.33 -1.16
C ALA A 268 13.86 -2.91 -0.57
N ASN A 269 15.01 -2.27 -0.80
CA ASN A 269 15.22 -0.87 -0.39
C ASN A 269 14.24 0.07 -1.11
N GLN A 270 14.09 -0.06 -2.43
CA GLN A 270 13.13 0.74 -3.20
C GLN A 270 11.69 0.48 -2.75
N LYS A 271 11.35 -0.76 -2.42
CA LYS A 271 10.03 -1.12 -1.87
C LYS A 271 9.83 -0.51 -0.47
N ALA A 272 10.85 -0.45 0.38
CA ALA A 272 10.78 0.23 1.67
C ALA A 272 10.54 1.74 1.53
N TYR A 273 11.21 2.38 0.57
CA TYR A 273 11.02 3.79 0.24
C TYR A 273 9.58 4.05 -0.23
N GLY A 274 9.09 3.23 -1.15
CA GLY A 274 7.71 3.26 -1.62
C GLY A 274 6.70 3.05 -0.50
N ALA A 275 6.97 2.12 0.42
CA ALA A 275 6.08 1.84 1.55
C ALA A 275 5.95 3.07 2.46
N TRP A 276 7.04 3.76 2.79
CA TRP A 276 6.94 5.00 3.56
C TRP A 276 6.18 6.09 2.82
N ALA A 277 6.37 6.23 1.50
CA ALA A 277 5.58 7.15 0.68
C ALA A 277 4.08 6.79 0.70
N LEU A 278 3.75 5.49 0.66
CA LEU A 278 2.38 4.98 0.79
C LEU A 278 1.77 5.40 2.13
N TRP A 279 2.45 5.11 3.24
CA TRP A 279 1.95 5.41 4.58
C TRP A 279 1.73 6.91 4.79
N THR A 280 2.69 7.73 4.38
CA THR A 280 2.53 9.18 4.47
C THR A 280 1.44 9.71 3.53
N GLY A 281 1.30 9.11 2.35
CA GLY A 281 0.25 9.43 1.39
C GLY A 281 -1.14 9.14 1.96
N ILE A 282 -1.36 7.93 2.50
CA ILE A 282 -2.63 7.55 3.11
C ILE A 282 -2.95 8.45 4.31
N ALA A 283 -1.98 8.72 5.18
CA ALA A 283 -2.17 9.57 6.35
C ALA A 283 -2.49 11.04 6.02
N SER A 284 -2.23 11.47 4.77
CA SER A 284 -2.59 12.80 4.27
C SER A 284 -4.04 12.88 3.75
N ILE A 285 -4.70 11.76 3.50
CA ILE A 285 -6.09 11.71 3.09
C ILE A 285 -6.97 12.26 4.24
N PRO A 286 -7.84 13.24 3.99
CA PRO A 286 -8.75 13.74 5.01
C PRO A 286 -9.73 12.65 5.45
N GLU A 287 -9.91 12.49 6.76
CA GLU A 287 -10.94 11.59 7.31
C GLU A 287 -12.33 11.99 6.79
N PRO A 288 -13.21 11.02 6.46
CA PRO A 288 -14.58 11.32 6.11
C PRO A 288 -15.26 12.07 7.26
N CYS A 289 -15.87 13.22 6.96
CA CYS A 289 -16.53 14.05 7.97
C CYS A 289 -17.69 13.28 8.62
N HIS A 290 -17.52 12.86 9.88
CA HIS A 290 -18.48 12.03 10.65
C HIS A 290 -19.83 12.70 10.97
N LEU A 291 -20.22 13.80 10.31
CA LEU A 291 -21.38 14.59 10.72
C LEU A 291 -22.75 13.96 10.37
N LEU A 292 -22.82 12.85 9.62
CA LEU A 292 -24.10 12.33 9.14
C LEU A 292 -24.85 11.36 10.06
N PHE A 293 -24.21 10.74 11.07
CA PHE A 293 -24.89 9.70 11.87
C PHE A 293 -25.76 10.23 13.02
N ILE A 294 -25.58 11.48 13.45
CA ILE A 294 -26.33 12.02 14.59
C ILE A 294 -27.71 12.58 14.18
N ILE A 295 -27.88 13.05 12.94
CA ILE A 295 -29.12 13.72 12.51
C ILE A 295 -30.24 12.70 12.20
N GLY A 296 -29.90 11.50 11.71
CA GLY A 296 -30.89 10.45 11.42
C GLY A 296 -31.64 9.93 12.66
N ASN A 297 -30.95 9.84 13.80
CA ASN A 297 -31.53 9.34 15.04
C ASN A 297 -32.37 10.39 15.80
N LEU A 298 -32.08 11.68 15.67
CA LEU A 298 -32.88 12.75 16.27
C LEU A 298 -34.24 12.96 15.57
N ILE A 299 -34.32 12.71 14.25
CA ILE A 299 -35.58 12.85 13.49
C ILE A 299 -36.58 11.73 13.84
N PHE A 300 -36.11 10.53 14.17
CA PHE A 300 -36.98 9.41 14.54
C PHE A 300 -37.58 9.51 15.95
N VAL A 301 -36.87 10.12 16.90
CA VAL A 301 -37.38 10.29 18.28
C VAL A 301 -38.45 11.39 18.37
N SER A 302 -38.37 12.43 17.52
CA SER A 302 -39.34 13.53 17.48
C SER A 302 -40.72 13.13 16.92
N ARG A 303 -40.77 12.21 15.93
CA ARG A 303 -42.04 11.80 15.30
C ARG A 303 -42.93 10.88 16.15
N LYS A 304 -42.43 10.32 17.26
CA LYS A 304 -43.22 9.42 18.13
C LYS A 304 -43.97 10.11 19.28
N LYS A 305 -43.84 11.43 19.48
CA LYS A 305 -44.42 12.14 20.64
C LYS A 305 -45.69 12.98 20.38
N TYR A 306 -46.28 12.96 19.19
CA TYR A 306 -47.53 13.69 18.93
C TYR A 306 -48.56 12.84 18.18
N LYS A 307 -49.23 11.96 18.94
CA LYS A 307 -50.62 11.53 18.68
C LYS A 307 -51.32 11.35 20.03
N LEU A 308 -52.04 12.40 20.45
CA LEU A 308 -53.19 12.36 21.34
C LEU A 308 -54.36 12.91 20.55
#